data_AF-A0A8J4YLI4-F1
#
_entry.id   AF-A0A8J4YLI4-F1
#
_cell.length_a   1.000
_cell.length_b   1.000
_cell.length_c   1.000
_cell.angle_alpha   90.00
_cell.angle_beta   90.00
_cell.angle_gamma   90.00
#
_symmetry.space_group_name_H-M   'P 1'
#
loop_
_entity.id
_entity.type
_entity.pdbx_description
1 polymer ?
#
loop_
_entity_poly.entity_id
_entity_poly.type
_entity_poly.pdbx_seq_one_letter_code
_entity_poly.pdbx_strand_id
1 'polypeptide(L)'
;MQSKPQGQWLKDQQRAVWKLTELSQHSTNAGVGSLRGKFEVAAGPSTPATVSTQFNCEGTTISGLEFNLLGSGYRVSLVKKRFVSGKYICDADAVLRLRYGSISS
;
A
#
# COMPACT_ATOMS: atom_id res chain seq x y z
N MET A 1 -17.42 -10.02 -7.07
CA MET A 1 -16.86 -8.75 -6.57
C MET A 1 -17.08 -7.68 -7.63
N GLN A 2 -17.62 -6.53 -7.24
CA GLN A 2 -17.66 -5.32 -8.06
C GLN A 2 -16.74 -4.28 -7.40
N SER A 3 -15.90 -3.57 -8.14
CA SER A 3 -14.92 -2.67 -7.54
C SER A 3 -14.68 -1.39 -8.35
N LYS A 4 -14.27 -0.32 -7.66
CA LYS A 4 -13.84 0.95 -8.24
C LYS A 4 -12.61 1.47 -7.48
N PRO A 5 -11.44 1.64 -8.12
CA PRO A 5 -11.10 1.20 -9.48
C PRO A 5 -11.17 -0.33 -9.62
N GLN A 6 -11.01 -0.85 -10.83
CA GLN A 6 -11.08 -2.27 -11.09
C GLN A 6 -9.97 -3.01 -10.33
N GLY A 7 -10.38 -3.89 -9.42
CA GLY A 7 -9.53 -4.83 -8.71
C GLY A 7 -9.77 -6.26 -9.20
N GLN A 8 -8.84 -7.15 -8.88
CA GLN A 8 -8.92 -8.57 -9.16
C GLN A 8 -9.33 -9.33 -7.89
N TRP A 9 -10.27 -10.26 -8.01
CA TRP A 9 -10.60 -11.20 -6.93
C TRP A 9 -9.83 -12.50 -7.15
N LEU A 10 -8.98 -12.86 -6.19
CA LEU A 10 -8.24 -14.12 -6.14
C LEU A 10 -9.05 -15.12 -5.31
N LYS A 11 -9.79 -16.01 -6.00
CA LYS A 11 -10.71 -16.96 -5.36
C LYS A 11 -9.99 -17.88 -4.37
N ASP A 12 -8.86 -18.45 -4.79
CA ASP A 12 -8.12 -19.45 -4.00
C ASP A 12 -7.55 -18.87 -2.70
N GLN A 13 -7.27 -17.56 -2.68
CA GLN A 13 -6.75 -16.85 -1.51
C GLN A 13 -7.85 -16.05 -0.77
N GLN A 14 -9.09 -16.09 -1.26
CA GLN A 14 -10.21 -15.25 -0.84
C GLN A 14 -9.81 -13.78 -0.64
N ARG A 15 -9.08 -13.23 -1.62
CA ARG A 15 -8.42 -11.92 -1.51
C ARG A 15 -8.73 -11.01 -2.69
N ALA A 16 -9.04 -9.75 -2.41
CA ALA A 16 -9.10 -8.70 -3.43
C ALA A 16 -7.75 -8.00 -3.55
N VAL A 17 -7.30 -7.76 -4.79
CA VAL A 17 -6.02 -7.12 -5.09
C VAL A 17 -6.24 -5.99 -6.09
N TRP A 18 -5.69 -4.82 -5.78
CA TRP A 18 -5.59 -3.69 -6.70
C TRP A 18 -4.12 -3.47 -7.04
N LYS A 19 -3.84 -3.28 -8.33
CA LYS A 19 -2.52 -2.90 -8.83
C LYS A 19 -2.62 -1.49 -9.38
N LEU A 20 -1.90 -0.56 -8.77
CA LEU A 20 -1.79 0.82 -9.21
C LEU A 20 -0.40 1.01 -9.80
N THR A 21 -0.32 1.49 -11.04
CA THR A 21 0.96 1.60 -11.76
C THR A 21 1.86 2.70 -11.20
N GLU A 22 1.26 3.83 -10.85
CA GLU A 22 1.98 4.98 -10.30
C GLU A 22 1.08 5.71 -9.31
N LEU A 23 1.68 6.23 -8.24
CA LEU A 23 1.04 7.15 -7.32
C LEU A 23 2.04 8.27 -7.03
N SER A 24 1.77 9.45 -7.57
CA SER A 24 2.65 10.62 -7.49
C SER A 24 1.84 11.91 -7.39
N GLN A 25 2.50 13.02 -7.05
CA GLN A 25 1.85 14.34 -7.00
C GLN A 25 1.34 14.80 -8.38
N HIS A 26 1.87 14.22 -9.46
CA HIS A 26 1.44 14.49 -10.83
C HIS A 26 0.28 13.61 -11.29
N SER A 27 -0.05 12.55 -10.54
CA SER A 27 -1.22 11.74 -10.81
C SER A 27 -2.51 12.52 -10.54
N THR A 28 -3.62 12.10 -11.15
CA THR A 28 -4.96 12.67 -10.88
C THR A 28 -5.24 12.78 -9.39
N ASN A 29 -5.77 13.93 -8.95
CA ASN A 29 -5.99 14.27 -7.54
C ASN A 29 -4.71 14.23 -6.66
N ALA A 30 -3.53 14.49 -7.25
CA ALA A 30 -2.25 14.54 -6.55
C ALA A 30 -1.94 13.27 -5.74
N GLY A 31 -2.35 12.10 -6.25
CA GLY A 31 -2.13 10.81 -5.61
C GLY A 31 -3.17 10.46 -4.53
N VAL A 32 -4.20 11.29 -4.34
CA VAL A 32 -5.28 11.02 -3.38
C VAL A 32 -6.44 10.31 -4.07
N GLY A 33 -6.90 9.19 -3.51
CA GLY A 33 -7.98 8.40 -4.09
C GLY A 33 -8.62 7.43 -3.11
N SER A 34 -9.54 6.60 -3.63
CA SER A 34 -10.21 5.56 -2.86
C SER A 34 -10.28 4.25 -3.63
N LEU A 35 -10.11 3.13 -2.92
CA LEU A 35 -10.38 1.78 -3.41
C LEU A 35 -11.65 1.27 -2.77
N ARG A 36 -12.63 0.86 -3.58
CA ARG A 36 -13.94 0.38 -3.13
C ARG A 36 -14.22 -0.99 -3.73
N GLY A 37 -14.73 -1.91 -2.93
CA GLY A 37 -15.14 -3.25 -3.34
C GLY A 37 -16.47 -3.65 -2.69
N LYS A 38 -17.39 -4.17 -3.50
CA LYS A 38 -18.63 -4.83 -3.07
C LYS A 38 -18.50 -6.32 -3.34
N PHE A 39 -18.77 -7.13 -2.32
CA PHE A 39 -18.67 -8.58 -2.36
C PHE A 39 -20.04 -9.17 -2.11
N GLU A 40 -20.46 -10.08 -2.99
CA GLU A 40 -21.60 -10.95 -2.73
C GLU A 40 -21.05 -12.22 -2.09
N VAL A 41 -21.60 -12.58 -0.94
CA VAL A 41 -21.15 -13.69 -0.11
C VAL A 41 -22.29 -14.67 0.07
N ALA A 42 -21.99 -15.97 0.04
CA ALA A 42 -23.00 -17.01 0.19
C ALA A 42 -23.48 -17.13 1.65
N ALA A 43 -22.59 -16.88 2.61
CA ALA A 43 -22.89 -16.82 4.05
C ALA A 43 -22.15 -15.63 4.66
N GLY A 44 -22.86 -14.79 5.39
CA GLY A 44 -22.33 -13.62 6.09
C GLY A 44 -22.70 -13.61 7.57
N PRO A 45 -22.17 -12.66 8.36
CA PRO A 45 -21.28 -11.56 7.95
C PRO A 45 -19.84 -12.02 7.67
N SER A 46 -19.12 -11.30 6.82
CA SER A 46 -17.68 -11.51 6.65
C SER A 46 -16.90 -10.85 7.79
N THR A 47 -15.78 -11.47 8.18
CA THR A 47 -14.86 -10.90 9.17
C THR A 47 -13.96 -9.85 8.51
N PRO A 48 -13.83 -8.63 9.08
CA PRO A 48 -12.89 -7.64 8.59
C PRO A 48 -11.45 -8.15 8.70
N ALA A 49 -10.69 -8.00 7.62
CA ALA A 49 -9.32 -8.49 7.52
C ALA A 49 -8.33 -7.33 7.40
N THR A 50 -7.08 -7.57 7.82
CA THR A 50 -5.97 -6.63 7.64
C THR A 50 -5.74 -6.34 6.17
N VAL A 51 -5.64 -5.05 5.82
CA VAL A 51 -5.21 -4.61 4.50
C VAL A 51 -3.71 -4.46 4.51
N SER A 52 -3.03 -4.98 3.47
CA SER A 52 -1.59 -4.78 3.27
C SER A 52 -1.32 -4.09 1.95
N THR A 53 -0.30 -3.23 1.89
CA THR A 53 0.15 -2.61 0.64
C THR A 53 1.61 -2.91 0.38
N GLN A 54 1.97 -2.92 -0.91
CA GLN A 54 3.35 -3.04 -1.36
C GLN A 54 3.62 -1.95 -2.40
N PHE A 55 4.76 -1.28 -2.27
CA PHE A 55 5.18 -0.22 -3.18
C PHE A 55 6.71 -0.13 -3.21
N ASN A 56 7.25 0.37 -4.31
CA ASN A 56 8.65 0.73 -4.45
C ASN A 56 8.77 2.14 -5.02
N CYS A 57 9.90 2.76 -4.77
CA CYS A 57 10.24 4.06 -5.33
C CYS A 57 11.73 4.07 -5.65
N GLU A 58 12.08 4.64 -6.80
CA GLU A 58 13.45 4.79 -7.27
C GLU A 58 13.83 6.27 -7.37
N GLY A 59 15.12 6.57 -7.35
CA GLY A 59 15.66 7.92 -7.43
C GLY A 59 15.76 8.65 -6.10
N THR A 60 15.25 8.09 -4.99
CA THR A 60 15.30 8.73 -3.67
C THR A 60 15.41 7.74 -2.51
N THR A 61 15.68 8.26 -1.31
CA THR A 61 15.73 7.54 -0.04
C THR A 61 14.89 8.26 1.01
N ILE A 62 14.24 7.52 1.90
CA ILE A 62 13.47 8.11 3.00
C ILE A 62 14.39 8.78 4.04
N SER A 63 15.58 8.24 4.26
CA SER A 63 16.52 8.73 5.27
C SER A 63 17.21 10.04 4.89
N GLY A 64 17.16 10.46 3.63
CA GLY A 64 17.93 11.61 3.11
C GLY A 64 19.45 11.42 3.19
N LEU A 65 19.94 10.19 3.39
CA LEU A 65 21.37 9.92 3.48
C LEU A 65 22.04 10.03 2.11
N GLU A 66 23.22 10.66 2.12
CA GLU A 66 24.04 10.85 0.94
C GLU A 66 25.34 10.05 1.03
N PHE A 67 25.79 9.56 -0.12
CA PHE A 67 27.06 8.84 -0.24
C PHE A 67 28.13 9.78 -0.76
N ASN A 68 29.23 9.92 -0.01
CA ASN A 68 30.38 10.71 -0.40
C ASN A 68 31.63 9.83 -0.45
N LEU A 69 32.33 9.86 -1.58
CA LEU A 69 33.61 9.18 -1.76
C LEU A 69 34.75 10.15 -1.42
N LEU A 70 35.69 9.68 -0.60
CA LEU A 70 36.88 10.44 -0.21
C LEU A 70 38.14 9.82 -0.85
N GLY A 71 39.06 10.67 -1.31
CA GLY A 71 40.30 10.27 -1.99
C GLY A 71 40.21 10.34 -3.53
N SER A 72 41.37 10.49 -4.18
CA SER A 72 41.46 10.84 -5.61
C SER A 72 41.62 9.66 -6.58
N GLY A 73 41.68 8.42 -6.08
CA GLY A 73 41.93 7.22 -6.91
C GLY A 73 40.67 6.53 -7.44
N TYR A 74 39.48 6.98 -7.04
CA TYR A 74 38.22 6.30 -7.35
C TYR A 74 37.18 7.30 -7.84
N ARG A 75 36.21 6.81 -8.62
CA ARG A 75 35.03 7.57 -9.05
C ARG A 75 33.78 6.74 -8.85
N VAL A 76 32.74 7.36 -8.30
CA VAL A 76 31.39 6.80 -8.34
C VAL A 76 30.78 7.12 -9.70
N SER A 77 30.45 6.08 -10.47
CA SER A 77 29.78 6.24 -11.76
C SER A 77 28.27 6.44 -11.60
N LEU A 78 27.66 5.83 -10.59
CA LEU A 78 26.23 5.91 -10.33
C LEU A 78 25.93 5.63 -8.85
N VAL A 79 25.10 6.48 -8.23
CA VAL A 79 24.47 6.21 -6.95
C VAL A 79 23.02 5.81 -7.21
N LYS A 80 22.67 4.55 -6.93
CA LYS A 80 21.29 4.09 -7.04
C LYS A 80 20.58 4.28 -5.70
N LYS A 81 19.58 5.15 -5.69
CA LYS A 81 18.70 5.38 -4.53
C LYS A 81 17.35 4.74 -4.77
N ARG A 82 16.85 3.98 -3.81
CA ARG A 82 15.52 3.39 -3.84
C ARG A 82 15.06 3.01 -2.45
N PHE A 83 13.75 2.89 -2.28
CA PHE A 83 13.15 2.20 -1.14
C PHE A 83 12.03 1.27 -1.62
N VAL A 84 11.73 0.27 -0.80
CA VAL A 84 10.62 -0.66 -0.99
C VAL A 84 9.88 -0.75 0.34
N SER A 85 8.56 -0.84 0.29
CA SER A 85 7.74 -1.04 1.47
C SER A 85 8.15 -2.30 2.24
N GLY A 86 8.30 -2.18 3.56
CA GLY A 86 8.33 -3.34 4.46
C GLY A 86 6.92 -3.86 4.76
N LYS A 87 6.67 -4.28 6.00
CA LYS A 87 5.31 -4.61 6.46
C LYS A 87 4.49 -3.33 6.61
N TYR A 88 3.73 -2.97 5.58
CA TYR A 88 2.81 -1.83 5.58
C TYR A 88 1.37 -2.32 5.60
N ILE A 89 0.72 -2.23 6.78
CA ILE A 89 -0.60 -2.81 7.03
C ILE A 89 -1.54 -1.82 7.70
N CYS A 90 -2.84 -2.03 7.53
CA CYS A 90 -3.91 -1.33 8.23
C CYS A 90 -4.90 -2.37 8.77
N ASP A 91 -5.00 -2.45 10.09
CA ASP A 91 -5.88 -3.40 10.76
C ASP A 91 -7.32 -2.90 10.82
N ALA A 92 -8.26 -3.82 10.65
CA ALA A 92 -9.68 -3.49 10.63
C ALA A 92 -10.26 -3.18 12.03
N ASP A 93 -9.61 -3.63 13.11
CA ASP A 93 -10.09 -3.43 14.48
C ASP A 93 -10.09 -1.94 14.89
N ALA A 94 -9.14 -1.16 14.38
CA ALA A 94 -9.12 0.30 14.57
C ALA A 94 -10.36 0.96 13.95
N VAL A 95 -10.87 0.43 12.83
CA VAL A 95 -12.03 0.98 12.13
C VAL A 95 -13.35 0.55 12.77
N LEU A 96 -13.43 -0.69 13.28
CA LEU A 96 -14.60 -1.17 14.01
C LEU A 96 -14.81 -0.42 15.33
N ARG A 97 -13.74 -0.20 16.11
CA ARG A 97 -13.82 0.56 17.37
C ARG A 97 -14.27 2.01 17.17
N LEU A 98 -13.79 2.66 16.11
CA LEU A 98 -14.17 4.05 15.80
C LEU A 98 -15.60 4.20 15.26
N ARG A 99 -16.14 3.18 14.57
CA ARG A 99 -17.48 3.25 13.96
C ARG A 99 -18.60 2.69 14.85
N TYR A 100 -18.30 1.72 15.71
CA TYR A 100 -19.33 1.01 16.47
C TYR A 100 -19.22 1.18 17.99
N GLY A 101 -18.17 1.85 18.49
CA GLY A 101 -17.92 1.92 19.93
C GLY A 101 -17.60 0.55 20.51
N SER A 102 -16.90 0.50 21.63
CA SER A 102 -16.70 -0.73 22.39
C SER A 102 -18.07 -1.32 22.74
N ILE A 103 -18.44 -2.47 22.16
CA ILE A 103 -19.46 -3.32 22.79
C ILE A 103 -18.74 -3.95 23.98
N SER A 104 -18.85 -3.30 25.14
CA SER A 104 -18.51 -3.92 26.41
C SER A 104 -19.39 -5.15 26.59
N SER A 105 -18.75 -6.32 26.68
CA SER A 105 -19.35 -7.57 27.14
C SER A 105 -19.88 -7.45 28.55
#